data_AF-A0A3N6LRM9-F1
#
_entry.id   AF-A0A3N6LRM9-F1
#
_cell.length_a   1.000
_cell.length_b   1.000
_cell.length_c   1.000
_cell.angle_alpha   90.00
_cell.angle_beta   90.00
_cell.angle_gamma   90.00
#
_symmetry.space_group_name_H-M   'P 1'
#
loop_
_entity.id
_entity.type
_entity.pdbx_description
1 polymer ?
#
loop_
_entity_poly.entity_id
_entity_poly.type
_entity_poly.pdbx_seq_one_letter_code
_entity_poly.pdbx_strand_id
1 'polypeptide(L)'
;MSRDDDVARTGDDVELTHSSSGRAEPDTGVDQEDVIELCATVLTDPYVKARDLHINNEAALGERDWVGLTNFRDALDHVRKIHVYLDDDEPEKAFSEVVEMQGHIYRAAYDGAQTIPEAKIESVEANKLPNVLYTITLTSAPSDREYKRRKNQIREAISRGRRNKPENWKESVKAFEEAKQLSTTLDEEIPDKKDVYFRVVILLMGVIGAFSGLYTLASFL
;
A
#
# COMPACT_ATOMS: atom_id res chain seq x y z
N MET A 1 36.14 -40.96 -81.66
CA MET A 1 36.11 -40.81 -80.18
C MET A 1 34.77 -41.40 -79.75
N SER A 2 34.76 -42.66 -79.31
CA SER A 2 34.65 -43.09 -77.88
C SER A 2 33.29 -42.71 -77.27
N ARG A 3 32.50 -43.57 -76.63
CA ARG A 3 32.44 -45.01 -76.33
C ARG A 3 31.02 -45.22 -75.76
N ASP A 4 30.54 -46.46 -75.80
CA ASP A 4 29.38 -46.93 -75.03
C ASP A 4 29.53 -46.66 -73.52
N ASP A 5 28.41 -46.57 -72.78
CA ASP A 5 28.06 -47.54 -71.72
C ASP A 5 26.87 -47.09 -70.86
N ASP A 6 25.92 -48.03 -70.74
CA ASP A 6 24.88 -48.13 -69.71
C ASP A 6 25.49 -48.25 -68.30
N VAL A 7 24.88 -47.62 -67.28
CA VAL A 7 24.82 -48.19 -65.91
C VAL A 7 23.54 -47.70 -65.20
N ALA A 8 22.69 -48.65 -64.81
CA ALA A 8 21.63 -48.50 -63.82
C ALA A 8 22.18 -48.52 -62.39
N ARG A 9 21.62 -47.73 -61.47
CA ARG A 9 21.61 -48.08 -60.04
C ARG A 9 20.48 -47.41 -59.24
N THR A 10 19.65 -48.29 -58.71
CA THR A 10 18.74 -48.28 -57.55
C THR A 10 19.13 -47.39 -56.36
N GLY A 11 18.12 -46.90 -55.63
CA GLY A 11 18.25 -46.65 -54.18
C GLY A 11 17.29 -45.60 -53.61
N ASP A 12 16.27 -46.12 -52.92
CA ASP A 12 15.68 -45.65 -51.65
C ASP A 12 14.89 -44.33 -51.58
N ASP A 13 13.58 -44.51 -51.39
CA ASP A 13 12.77 -44.07 -50.24
C ASP A 13 13.11 -42.72 -49.59
N VAL A 14 12.17 -41.77 -49.60
CA VAL A 14 11.57 -41.20 -48.37
C VAL A 14 10.21 -40.58 -48.73
N GLU A 15 9.15 -41.25 -48.31
CA GLU A 15 7.82 -40.68 -48.10
C GLU A 15 7.93 -39.60 -47.00
N LEU A 16 7.85 -38.32 -47.38
CA LEU A 16 7.71 -37.22 -46.42
C LEU A 16 6.26 -37.19 -45.93
N THR A 17 5.96 -38.05 -44.98
CA THR A 17 4.79 -37.91 -44.11
C THR A 17 5.04 -36.72 -43.18
N HIS A 18 4.34 -35.61 -43.42
CA HIS A 18 4.17 -34.56 -42.43
C HIS A 18 3.34 -35.11 -41.27
N SER A 19 4.01 -35.77 -40.33
CA SER A 19 3.51 -35.99 -38.99
C SER A 19 3.29 -34.64 -38.33
N SER A 20 2.02 -34.20 -38.29
CA SER A 20 1.59 -33.16 -37.36
C SER A 20 1.74 -33.75 -35.96
N SER A 21 2.91 -33.53 -35.37
CA SER A 21 3.16 -33.70 -33.94
C SER A 21 2.24 -32.70 -33.22
N GLY A 22 1.01 -33.14 -32.96
CA GLY A 22 0.12 -32.54 -31.99
C GLY A 22 0.79 -32.70 -30.64
N ARG A 23 1.59 -31.70 -30.28
CA ARG A 23 2.07 -31.54 -28.92
C ARG A 23 0.83 -31.24 -28.10
N ALA A 24 0.24 -32.27 -27.50
CA ALA A 24 -0.77 -32.11 -26.48
C ALA A 24 -0.16 -31.17 -25.43
N GLU A 25 -0.77 -30.00 -25.28
CA GLU A 25 -0.47 -29.13 -24.15
C GLU A 25 -0.67 -29.96 -22.87
N PRO A 26 0.26 -29.89 -21.92
CA PRO A 26 0.11 -30.64 -20.68
C PRO A 26 -1.17 -30.16 -20.01
N ASP A 27 -2.14 -31.07 -19.86
CA ASP A 27 -3.33 -30.88 -19.04
C ASP A 27 -2.87 -30.39 -17.66
N THR A 28 -2.98 -29.08 -17.43
CA THR A 28 -2.51 -28.47 -16.19
C THR A 28 -3.39 -28.86 -15.00
N GLY A 29 -4.47 -29.61 -15.25
CA GLY A 29 -5.41 -30.10 -14.25
C GLY A 29 -6.27 -29.00 -13.64
N VAL A 30 -6.24 -27.78 -14.19
CA VAL A 30 -7.05 -26.65 -13.73
C VAL A 30 -8.40 -26.69 -14.42
N ASP A 31 -9.46 -26.92 -13.66
CA ASP A 31 -10.81 -26.89 -14.17
C ASP A 31 -11.53 -25.56 -13.86
N GLN A 32 -12.73 -25.38 -14.42
CA GLN A 32 -13.51 -24.17 -14.21
C GLN A 32 -13.92 -23.96 -12.73
N GLU A 33 -14.08 -25.05 -11.97
CA GLU A 33 -14.49 -24.99 -10.57
C GLU A 33 -13.35 -24.40 -9.71
N ASP A 34 -12.10 -24.84 -9.95
CA ASP A 34 -10.90 -24.29 -9.32
C ASP A 34 -10.76 -22.78 -9.54
N VAL A 35 -11.00 -22.31 -10.78
CA VAL A 35 -10.94 -20.88 -11.12
C VAL A 35 -12.01 -20.09 -10.36
N ILE A 36 -13.24 -20.60 -10.31
CA ILE A 36 -14.36 -19.94 -9.63
C ILE A 36 -14.12 -19.90 -8.12
N GLU A 37 -13.64 -20.98 -7.51
CA GLU A 37 -13.34 -21.05 -6.08
C GLU A 37 -12.24 -20.05 -5.69
N LEU A 38 -11.16 -19.99 -6.46
CA LEU A 38 -10.07 -19.05 -6.20
C LEU A 38 -10.54 -17.60 -6.40
N CYS A 39 -11.30 -17.32 -7.46
CA CYS A 39 -11.87 -16.00 -7.70
C CYS A 39 -12.76 -15.55 -6.53
N ALA A 40 -13.65 -16.43 -6.05
CA ALA A 40 -14.49 -16.17 -4.89
C ALA A 40 -13.64 -15.90 -3.64
N THR A 41 -12.60 -16.69 -3.39
CA THR A 41 -11.68 -16.51 -2.26
C THR A 41 -11.03 -15.12 -2.28
N VAL A 42 -10.57 -14.65 -3.44
CA VAL A 42 -9.94 -13.34 -3.59
C VAL A 42 -10.93 -12.19 -3.40
N LEU A 43 -12.17 -12.36 -3.88
CA LEU A 43 -13.24 -11.35 -3.78
C LEU A 43 -13.94 -11.30 -2.41
N THR A 44 -13.58 -12.18 -1.47
CA THR A 44 -14.05 -12.13 -0.08
C THR A 44 -13.11 -11.31 0.81
N ASP A 45 -12.39 -11.95 1.73
CA ASP A 45 -11.58 -11.30 2.77
C ASP A 45 -10.60 -10.25 2.21
N PRO A 46 -9.80 -10.53 1.17
CA PRO A 46 -8.80 -9.59 0.66
C PRO A 46 -9.45 -8.32 0.08
N TYR A 47 -10.45 -8.51 -0.79
CA TYR A 47 -11.18 -7.40 -1.40
C TYR A 47 -11.91 -6.55 -0.37
N VAL A 48 -12.65 -7.18 0.54
CA VAL A 48 -13.38 -6.47 1.61
C VAL A 48 -12.41 -5.65 2.45
N LYS A 49 -11.27 -6.24 2.83
CA LYS A 49 -10.27 -5.53 3.63
C LYS A 49 -9.68 -4.33 2.87
N ALA A 50 -9.29 -4.52 1.61
CA ALA A 50 -8.77 -3.45 0.78
C ALA A 50 -9.78 -2.31 0.65
N ARG A 51 -11.05 -2.62 0.33
CA ARG A 51 -12.13 -1.66 0.18
C ARG A 51 -12.30 -0.82 1.44
N ASP A 52 -12.39 -1.48 2.59
CA ASP A 52 -12.61 -0.82 3.87
C ASP A 52 -11.43 0.08 4.25
N LEU A 53 -10.19 -0.35 3.96
CA LEU A 53 -9.00 0.48 4.18
C LEU A 53 -9.04 1.76 3.34
N HIS A 54 -9.33 1.65 2.05
CA HIS A 54 -9.37 2.82 1.16
C HIS A 54 -10.51 3.80 1.53
N ILE A 55 -11.71 3.29 1.85
CA ILE A 55 -12.81 4.15 2.35
C ILE A 55 -12.39 4.90 3.63
N ASN A 56 -11.74 4.18 4.56
CA ASN A 56 -11.27 4.78 5.80
C ASN A 56 -10.14 5.80 5.58
N ASN A 57 -9.27 5.58 4.59
CA ASN A 57 -8.22 6.51 4.22
C ASN A 57 -8.79 7.82 3.68
N GLU A 58 -9.75 7.74 2.76
CA GLU A 58 -10.41 8.93 2.21
C GLU A 58 -11.12 9.73 3.30
N ALA A 59 -11.80 9.05 4.22
CA ALA A 59 -12.44 9.69 5.36
C ALA A 59 -11.44 10.34 6.33
N ALA A 60 -10.29 9.70 6.58
CA ALA A 60 -9.29 10.17 7.53
C ALA A 60 -8.43 11.31 6.98
N LEU A 61 -8.12 11.30 5.68
CA LEU A 61 -7.23 12.26 5.03
C LEU A 61 -7.98 13.38 4.31
N GLY A 62 -9.27 13.18 3.99
CA GLY A 62 -10.06 14.13 3.21
C GLY A 62 -9.65 14.21 1.74
N GLU A 63 -8.82 13.27 1.28
CA GLU A 63 -8.31 13.18 -0.09
C GLU A 63 -8.77 11.88 -0.74
N ARG A 64 -8.95 11.91 -2.05
CA ARG A 64 -9.36 10.72 -2.82
C ARG A 64 -8.20 9.75 -2.98
N ASP A 65 -8.45 8.46 -2.75
CA ASP A 65 -7.41 7.43 -2.81
C ASP A 65 -7.26 6.86 -4.24
N TRP A 66 -6.49 7.58 -5.06
CA TRP A 66 -6.26 7.21 -6.46
C TRP A 66 -5.47 5.90 -6.63
N VAL A 67 -4.63 5.54 -5.65
CA VAL A 67 -3.83 4.30 -5.70
C VAL A 67 -4.74 3.09 -5.51
N GLY A 68 -5.61 3.12 -4.50
CA GLY A 68 -6.62 2.08 -4.30
C GLY A 68 -7.56 1.95 -5.50
N LEU A 69 -8.06 3.08 -5.99
CA LEU A 69 -8.98 3.10 -7.13
C LEU A 69 -8.36 2.49 -8.40
N THR A 70 -7.08 2.75 -8.66
CA THR A 70 -6.37 2.18 -9.81
C THR A 70 -6.24 0.67 -9.68
N ASN A 71 -5.82 0.16 -8.52
CA ASN A 71 -5.72 -1.29 -8.30
C ASN A 71 -7.09 -1.98 -8.41
N PHE A 72 -8.17 -1.39 -7.90
CA PHE A 72 -9.51 -1.97 -8.05
C PHE A 72 -10.00 -1.96 -9.50
N ARG A 73 -9.71 -0.90 -10.25
CA ARG A 73 -10.05 -0.83 -11.68
C ARG A 73 -9.33 -1.94 -12.45
N ASP A 74 -8.04 -2.12 -12.19
CA ASP A 74 -7.24 -3.13 -12.88
C ASP A 74 -7.71 -4.54 -12.49
N ALA A 75 -8.00 -4.79 -11.21
CA ALA A 75 -8.63 -6.04 -10.76
C ALA A 75 -9.98 -6.32 -11.46
N LEU A 76 -10.81 -5.30 -11.68
CA LEU A 76 -12.08 -5.44 -12.39
C LEU A 76 -11.90 -5.80 -13.88
N ASP A 77 -10.83 -5.29 -14.52
CA ASP A 77 -10.48 -5.68 -15.89
C ASP A 77 -10.13 -7.17 -15.97
N HIS A 78 -9.41 -7.70 -14.98
CA HIS A 78 -9.13 -9.12 -14.87
C HIS A 78 -10.40 -9.95 -14.62
N VAL A 79 -11.32 -9.52 -13.74
CA VAL A 79 -12.64 -10.17 -13.55
C VAL A 79 -13.38 -10.33 -14.88
N ARG A 80 -13.37 -9.30 -15.72
CA ARG A 80 -14.01 -9.35 -17.03
C ARG A 80 -13.37 -10.41 -17.94
N LYS A 81 -12.03 -10.49 -17.97
CA LYS A 81 -11.31 -11.47 -18.79
C LYS A 81 -11.52 -12.90 -18.30
N ILE A 82 -11.57 -13.12 -16.98
CA ILE A 82 -11.90 -14.41 -16.38
C ILE A 82 -13.22 -14.94 -16.95
N HIS A 83 -14.27 -14.10 -16.96
CA HIS A 83 -15.56 -14.52 -17.50
C HIS A 83 -15.49 -14.91 -18.98
N VAL A 84 -14.79 -14.12 -19.81
CA VAL A 84 -14.61 -14.42 -21.24
C VAL A 84 -13.88 -15.75 -21.45
N TYR A 85 -12.78 -15.98 -20.73
CA TYR A 85 -12.02 -17.22 -20.87
C TYR A 85 -12.77 -18.44 -20.35
N LEU A 86 -13.61 -18.31 -19.33
CA LEU A 86 -14.49 -19.40 -18.89
C LEU A 86 -15.58 -19.72 -19.92
N ASP A 87 -16.16 -18.70 -20.58
CA ASP A 87 -17.14 -18.89 -21.65
C ASP A 87 -16.54 -19.56 -22.89
N ASP A 88 -15.25 -19.28 -23.16
CA ASP A 88 -14.47 -19.86 -24.26
C ASP A 88 -13.87 -21.24 -23.95
N ASP A 89 -14.17 -21.81 -22.76
CA ASP A 89 -13.63 -23.09 -22.26
C ASP A 89 -12.08 -23.12 -22.15
N GLU A 90 -11.50 -21.99 -21.73
CA GLU A 90 -10.06 -21.77 -21.53
C GLU A 90 -9.71 -21.54 -20.03
N PRO A 91 -9.92 -22.53 -19.13
CA PRO A 91 -9.77 -22.36 -17.68
C PRO A 91 -8.35 -21.98 -17.26
N GLU A 92 -7.31 -22.41 -17.99
CA GLU A 92 -5.91 -22.09 -17.68
C GLU A 92 -5.62 -20.59 -17.85
N LYS A 93 -6.19 -19.97 -18.88
CA LYS A 93 -6.08 -18.51 -19.08
C LYS A 93 -6.90 -17.77 -18.04
N ALA A 94 -8.10 -18.25 -17.73
CA ALA A 94 -8.92 -17.69 -16.67
C ALA A 94 -8.20 -17.72 -15.31
N PHE A 95 -7.52 -18.83 -14.98
CA PHE A 95 -6.71 -18.96 -13.78
C PHE A 95 -5.58 -17.93 -13.72
N SER A 96 -4.85 -17.73 -14.82
CA SER A 96 -3.81 -16.69 -14.88
C SER A 96 -4.37 -15.30 -14.58
N GLU A 97 -5.55 -14.97 -15.08
CA GLU A 97 -6.21 -13.69 -14.79
C GLU A 97 -6.66 -13.59 -13.32
N VAL A 98 -7.06 -14.68 -12.67
CA VAL A 98 -7.36 -14.71 -11.22
C VAL A 98 -6.10 -14.39 -10.40
N VAL A 99 -4.94 -14.90 -10.78
CA VAL A 99 -3.67 -14.60 -10.11
C VAL A 99 -3.30 -13.12 -10.25
N GLU A 100 -3.48 -12.54 -11.43
CA GLU A 100 -3.25 -11.09 -11.64
C GLU A 100 -4.23 -10.23 -10.83
N MET A 101 -5.53 -10.58 -10.85
CA MET A 101 -6.56 -9.94 -10.03
C MET A 101 -6.20 -9.98 -8.54
N GLN A 102 -5.74 -11.14 -8.04
CA GLN A 102 -5.29 -11.32 -6.68
C GLN A 102 -4.13 -10.39 -6.34
N GLY A 103 -3.14 -10.28 -7.23
CA GLY A 103 -2.00 -9.37 -7.06
C GLY A 103 -2.43 -7.92 -6.89
N HIS A 104 -3.39 -7.46 -7.70
CA HIS A 104 -3.95 -6.11 -7.58
C HIS A 104 -4.71 -5.88 -6.27
N ILE A 105 -5.56 -6.83 -5.85
CA ILE A 105 -6.32 -6.72 -4.59
C ILE A 105 -5.39 -6.75 -3.37
N TYR A 106 -4.37 -7.60 -3.39
CA TYR A 106 -3.38 -7.69 -2.31
C TYR A 106 -2.55 -6.42 -2.21
N ARG A 107 -2.15 -5.85 -3.35
CA ARG A 107 -1.47 -4.55 -3.41
C ARG A 107 -2.36 -3.43 -2.88
N ALA A 108 -3.64 -3.41 -3.24
CA ALA A 108 -4.61 -2.46 -2.68
C ALA A 108 -4.71 -2.57 -1.15
N ALA A 109 -4.88 -3.77 -0.59
CA ALA A 109 -4.92 -3.97 0.85
C ALA A 109 -3.62 -3.51 1.54
N TYR A 110 -2.48 -3.85 0.95
CA TYR A 110 -1.16 -3.47 1.45
C TYR A 110 -0.96 -1.94 1.44
N ASP A 111 -1.18 -1.29 0.30
CA ASP A 111 -0.98 0.15 0.12
C ASP A 111 -1.97 0.94 0.97
N GLY A 112 -3.23 0.51 1.00
CA GLY A 112 -4.28 1.13 1.81
C GLY A 112 -3.97 1.09 3.31
N ALA A 113 -3.42 -0.02 3.82
CA ALA A 113 -3.04 -0.08 5.23
C ALA A 113 -1.83 0.80 5.56
N GLN A 114 -0.91 0.98 4.61
CA GLN A 114 0.29 1.79 4.78
C GLN A 114 0.00 3.29 4.87
N THR A 115 -1.04 3.80 4.20
CA THR A 115 -1.27 5.24 3.99
C THR A 115 -1.40 6.05 5.30
N ILE A 116 -2.37 5.69 6.18
CA ILE A 116 -2.63 6.44 7.41
C ILE A 116 -1.44 6.51 8.37
N PRO A 117 -0.77 5.39 8.73
CA PRO A 117 0.36 5.47 9.66
C PRO A 117 1.51 6.32 9.13
N GLU A 118 1.73 6.35 7.82
CA GLU A 118 2.75 7.20 7.19
C GLU A 118 2.37 8.68 7.21
N ALA A 119 1.14 9.01 6.85
CA ALA A 119 0.64 10.38 6.94
C ALA A 119 0.67 10.91 8.39
N LYS A 120 0.30 10.07 9.37
CA LYS A 120 0.31 10.46 10.79
C LYS A 120 1.71 10.65 11.34
N ILE A 121 2.68 9.79 11.00
CA ILE A 121 4.06 10.02 11.47
C ILE A 121 4.65 11.28 10.83
N GLU A 122 4.29 11.60 9.58
CA GLU A 122 4.67 12.87 8.96
C GLU A 122 4.03 14.08 9.67
N SER A 123 2.74 14.02 9.99
CA SER A 123 2.04 15.05 10.81
C SER A 123 2.74 15.29 12.14
N VAL A 124 3.02 14.20 12.87
CA VAL A 124 3.76 14.20 14.14
C VAL A 124 5.11 14.91 13.99
N GLU A 125 5.87 14.58 12.95
CA GLU A 125 7.17 15.18 12.69
C GLU A 125 7.06 16.67 12.33
N ALA A 126 6.04 17.05 11.57
CA ALA A 126 5.80 18.42 11.12
C ALA A 126 5.25 19.35 12.22
N ASN A 127 4.65 18.78 13.27
CA ASN A 127 4.10 19.51 14.42
C ASN A 127 5.02 19.48 15.67
N LYS A 128 6.03 18.60 15.71
CA LYS A 128 6.97 18.57 16.83
C LYS A 128 7.78 19.86 16.91
N LEU A 129 7.65 20.54 18.04
CA LEU A 129 8.43 21.72 18.40
C LEU A 129 9.55 21.39 19.39
N PRO A 130 10.56 22.25 19.54
CA PRO A 130 11.52 22.16 20.63
C PRO A 130 10.81 22.16 22.00
N ASN A 131 11.24 21.29 22.92
CA ASN A 131 10.57 21.13 24.23
C ASN A 131 10.49 22.41 25.06
N VAL A 132 11.45 23.33 24.88
CA VAL A 132 11.42 24.64 25.54
C VAL A 132 10.14 25.43 25.24
N LEU A 133 9.58 25.30 24.04
CA LEU A 133 8.35 26.00 23.67
C LEU A 133 7.13 25.42 24.40
N TYR A 134 7.07 24.10 24.56
CA TYR A 134 6.02 23.46 25.36
C TYR A 134 6.11 23.87 26.84
N THR A 135 7.33 23.91 27.40
CA THR A 135 7.56 24.37 28.77
C THR A 135 7.14 25.82 28.98
N ILE A 136 7.55 26.75 28.10
CA ILE A 136 7.20 28.17 28.18
C ILE A 136 5.67 28.36 28.11
N THR A 137 5.00 27.60 27.24
CA THR A 137 3.54 27.71 27.03
C THR A 137 2.71 26.88 28.00
N LEU A 138 3.35 26.20 28.97
CA LEU A 138 2.72 25.27 29.90
C LEU A 138 1.84 24.23 29.19
N THR A 139 2.30 23.78 28.03
CA THR A 139 1.59 22.80 27.21
C THR A 139 2.22 21.43 27.43
N SER A 140 1.40 20.41 27.71
CA SER A 140 1.89 19.05 27.86
C SER A 140 2.32 18.50 26.50
N ALA A 141 3.49 17.85 26.47
CA ALA A 141 3.98 17.12 25.30
C ALA A 141 4.94 16.03 25.77
N PRO A 142 5.09 14.92 25.01
CA PRO A 142 6.07 13.89 25.33
C PRO A 142 7.49 14.46 25.39
N SER A 143 8.29 13.95 26.34
CA SER A 143 9.73 14.29 26.40
C SER A 143 10.46 13.88 25.11
N ASP A 144 11.60 14.51 24.78
CA ASP A 144 12.33 14.16 23.55
C ASP A 144 12.78 12.70 23.52
N ARG A 145 13.14 12.14 24.69
CA ARG A 145 13.50 10.72 24.82
C ARG A 145 12.32 9.81 24.52
N GLU A 146 11.15 10.14 25.06
CA GLU A 146 9.93 9.37 24.86
C GLU A 146 9.43 9.47 23.41
N TYR A 147 9.40 10.68 22.86
CA TYR A 147 9.09 10.93 21.45
C TYR A 147 9.97 10.09 20.53
N LYS A 148 11.30 10.12 20.71
CA LYS A 148 12.23 9.32 19.90
C LYS A 148 11.98 7.83 20.03
N ARG A 149 11.73 7.32 21.24
CA ARG A 149 11.42 5.91 21.48
C ARG A 149 10.15 5.49 20.74
N ARG A 150 9.04 6.23 20.92
CA ARG A 150 7.74 5.91 20.28
C ARG A 150 7.82 6.03 18.76
N LYS A 151 8.50 7.06 18.24
CA LYS A 151 8.78 7.22 16.81
C LYS A 151 9.54 6.04 16.21
N ASN A 152 10.54 5.51 16.93
CA ASN A 152 11.26 4.32 16.48
C ASN A 152 10.36 3.09 16.44
N GLN A 153 9.51 2.87 17.44
CA GLN A 153 8.54 1.77 17.46
C GLN A 153 7.56 1.82 16.28
N ILE A 154 7.04 3.01 15.96
CA ILE A 154 6.17 3.23 14.79
C ILE A 154 6.91 2.87 13.50
N ARG A 155 8.14 3.36 13.33
CA ARG A 155 8.97 3.07 12.14
C ARG A 155 9.34 1.60 12.02
N GLU A 156 9.59 0.91 13.13
CA GLU A 156 9.82 -0.53 13.16
C GLU A 156 8.58 -1.30 12.72
N ALA A 157 7.38 -0.90 13.18
CA ALA A 157 6.13 -1.51 12.76
C ALA A 157 5.85 -1.28 11.25
N ILE A 158 6.04 -0.06 10.74
CA ILE A 158 5.96 0.23 9.30
C ILE A 158 6.99 -0.61 8.52
N SER A 159 8.22 -0.70 9.00
CA SER A 159 9.26 -1.50 8.37
C SER A 159 8.91 -2.99 8.35
N ARG A 160 8.31 -3.53 9.42
CA ARG A 160 7.76 -4.90 9.42
C ARG A 160 6.70 -5.08 8.34
N GLY A 161 5.75 -4.15 8.24
CA GLY A 161 4.72 -4.18 7.20
C GLY A 161 5.32 -4.24 5.79
N ARG A 162 6.30 -3.38 5.53
CA ARG A 162 7.02 -3.32 4.24
C ARG A 162 7.83 -4.58 3.91
N ARG A 163 8.42 -5.25 4.91
CA ARG A 163 9.22 -6.47 4.69
C ARG A 163 8.37 -7.67 4.25
N ASN A 164 7.11 -7.73 4.66
CA ASN A 164 6.22 -8.84 4.34
C ASN A 164 5.75 -8.83 2.87
N LYS A 165 5.79 -7.67 2.20
CA LYS A 165 5.34 -7.44 0.82
C LYS A 165 3.83 -7.69 0.59
N PRO A 166 3.25 -7.25 -0.54
CA PRO A 166 1.83 -7.45 -0.82
C PRO A 166 1.38 -8.92 -0.85
N GLU A 167 2.25 -9.85 -1.24
CA GLU A 167 1.89 -11.28 -1.29
C GLU A 167 1.52 -11.84 0.09
N ASN A 168 2.05 -11.25 1.18
CA ASN A 168 1.69 -11.56 2.56
C ASN A 168 0.87 -10.41 3.18
N TRP A 169 -0.15 -9.96 2.46
CA TRP A 169 -0.92 -8.78 2.82
C TRP A 169 -1.50 -8.85 4.25
N LYS A 170 -1.90 -10.02 4.76
CA LYS A 170 -2.47 -10.16 6.11
C LYS A 170 -1.47 -9.73 7.18
N GLU A 171 -0.25 -10.22 7.08
CA GLU A 171 0.84 -9.90 7.99
C GLU A 171 1.30 -8.44 7.83
N SER A 172 1.32 -7.93 6.59
CA SER A 172 1.60 -6.52 6.31
C SER A 172 0.57 -5.59 6.95
N VAL A 173 -0.72 -5.83 6.69
CA VAL A 173 -1.83 -5.05 7.21
C VAL A 173 -1.81 -5.04 8.74
N LYS A 174 -1.58 -6.18 9.39
CA LYS A 174 -1.48 -6.26 10.85
C LYS A 174 -0.35 -5.37 11.40
N ALA A 175 0.82 -5.37 10.76
CA ALA A 175 1.94 -4.53 11.19
C ALA A 175 1.65 -3.03 10.96
N PHE A 176 0.96 -2.68 9.88
CA PHE A 176 0.55 -1.30 9.62
C PHE A 176 -0.58 -0.84 10.56
N GLU A 177 -1.50 -1.72 10.96
CA GLU A 177 -2.51 -1.39 11.97
C GLU A 177 -1.90 -1.10 13.34
N GLU A 178 -0.89 -1.87 13.75
CA GLU A 178 -0.10 -1.57 14.95
C GLU A 178 0.58 -0.19 14.82
N ALA A 179 1.20 0.09 13.67
CA ALA A 179 1.78 1.41 13.40
C ALA A 179 0.72 2.53 13.44
N LYS A 180 -0.49 2.28 12.94
CA LYS A 180 -1.61 3.23 12.96
C LYS A 180 -2.04 3.55 14.39
N GLN A 181 -2.15 2.54 15.25
CA GLN A 181 -2.50 2.75 16.67
C GLN A 181 -1.43 3.57 17.40
N LEU A 182 -0.15 3.19 17.22
CA LEU A 182 0.98 3.88 17.86
C LEU A 182 1.12 5.33 17.36
N SER A 183 0.99 5.55 16.04
CA SER A 183 1.08 6.88 15.45
C SER A 183 -0.10 7.77 15.82
N THR A 184 -1.33 7.23 15.86
CA THR A 184 -2.52 7.99 16.30
C THR A 184 -2.36 8.48 17.73
N THR A 185 -1.92 7.61 18.64
CA THR A 185 -1.69 7.98 20.04
C THR A 185 -0.63 9.09 20.16
N LEU A 186 0.46 8.99 19.39
CA LEU A 186 1.51 10.00 19.42
C LEU A 186 1.07 11.34 18.80
N ASP A 187 0.26 11.31 17.75
CA ASP A 187 -0.31 12.48 17.06
C ASP A 187 -1.28 13.24 17.99
N GLU A 188 -2.13 12.53 18.74
CA GLU A 188 -3.04 13.12 19.72
C GLU A 188 -2.32 13.76 20.92
N GLU A 189 -1.15 13.24 21.31
CA GLU A 189 -0.34 13.78 22.41
C GLU A 189 0.51 14.99 22.00
N ILE A 190 0.72 15.22 20.70
CA ILE A 190 1.53 16.34 20.20
C ILE A 190 0.63 17.54 19.92
N PRO A 191 0.84 18.67 20.61
CA PRO A 191 0.07 19.88 20.35
C PRO A 191 0.32 20.44 18.94
N ASP A 192 -0.72 21.00 18.30
CA ASP A 192 -0.57 21.74 17.04
C ASP A 192 0.40 22.91 17.25
N LYS A 193 1.38 23.04 16.34
CA LYS A 193 2.37 24.11 16.38
C LYS A 193 1.72 25.50 16.38
N LYS A 194 0.59 25.68 15.67
CA LYS A 194 -0.13 26.95 15.61
C LYS A 194 -0.64 27.36 16.98
N ASP A 195 -1.18 26.41 17.74
CA ASP A 195 -1.68 26.64 19.10
C ASP A 195 -0.54 27.02 20.05
N VAL A 196 0.61 26.35 19.94
CA VAL A 196 1.79 26.68 20.75
C VAL A 196 2.31 28.07 20.40
N TYR A 197 2.47 28.40 19.11
CA TYR A 197 2.91 29.72 18.69
C TYR A 197 1.94 30.82 19.14
N PHE A 198 0.64 30.59 19.05
CA PHE A 198 -0.37 31.53 19.53
C PHE A 198 -0.23 31.79 21.04
N ARG A 199 -0.01 30.75 21.84
CA ARG A 199 0.29 30.89 23.28
C ARG A 199 1.56 31.68 23.53
N VAL A 200 2.63 31.47 22.75
CA VAL A 200 3.86 32.27 22.84
C VAL A 200 3.57 33.75 22.57
N VAL A 201 2.80 34.08 21.53
CA VAL A 201 2.44 35.47 21.21
C VAL A 201 1.64 36.11 22.35
N ILE A 202 0.66 35.41 22.92
CA ILE A 202 -0.11 35.90 24.07
C ILE A 202 0.82 36.19 25.26
N LEU A 203 1.74 35.27 25.57
CA LEU A 203 2.68 35.46 26.67
C LEU A 203 3.59 36.67 26.45
N LEU A 204 4.11 36.85 25.23
CA LEU A 204 4.94 38.00 24.87
C LEU A 204 4.16 39.32 25.02
N MET A 205 2.92 39.38 24.51
CA MET A 205 2.07 40.55 24.66
C MET A 205 1.74 40.85 26.14
N GLY A 206 1.50 39.81 26.94
CA GLY A 206 1.29 39.95 28.38
C GLY A 206 2.51 40.53 29.11
N VAL A 207 3.71 40.07 28.75
CA VAL A 207 4.98 40.59 29.29
C VAL A 207 5.19 42.05 28.89
N ILE A 208 4.99 42.39 27.61
CA ILE A 208 5.09 43.78 27.12
C ILE A 208 4.10 44.68 27.86
N GLY A 209 2.84 44.24 27.98
CA GLY A 209 1.81 44.98 28.70
C GLY A 209 2.15 45.22 30.18
N ALA A 210 2.70 44.21 30.86
CA ALA A 210 3.16 44.36 32.25
C ALA A 210 4.29 45.40 32.37
N PHE A 211 5.28 45.37 31.48
CA PHE A 211 6.36 46.36 31.46
C PHE A 211 5.86 47.78 31.15
N SER A 212 4.96 47.93 30.17
CA SER A 212 4.37 49.24 29.84
C SER A 212 3.55 49.80 31.01
N GLY A 213 2.80 48.96 31.72
CA GLY A 213 2.06 49.35 32.92
C GLY A 213 2.98 49.80 34.06
N LEU A 214 4.05 49.04 34.33
CA LEU A 214 5.06 49.41 35.33
C LEU A 214 5.76 50.72 34.99
N TYR A 215 6.14 50.92 33.72
CA TYR A 215 6.76 52.17 33.26
C TYR A 215 5.82 53.36 33.44
N THR A 216 4.54 53.20 33.07
CA THR A 216 3.53 54.23 33.23
C THR A 216 3.38 54.63 34.71
N LEU A 217 3.24 53.65 35.61
CA LEU A 217 3.18 53.90 37.06
C LEU A 217 4.43 54.62 37.59
N ALA A 218 5.61 54.18 37.18
CA ALA A 218 6.87 54.82 37.58
C ALA A 218 7.01 56.26 37.09
N SER A 219 6.40 56.61 35.95
CA SER A 219 6.42 57.99 35.43
C SER A 219 5.50 58.97 36.19
N PHE A 220 4.59 58.47 37.05
CA PHE A 220 3.70 59.28 37.88
C PHE A 220 4.16 59.41 39.35
N LEU A 221 5.20 58.67 39.75
CA LEU A 221 5.84 58.72 41.07
C LEU A 221 7.07 59.63 41.03
#